data_AF-A0A973V3H4-F1
#
_entry.id   AF-A0A973V3H4-F1
#
_cell.length_a   1.000
_cell.length_b   1.000
_cell.length_c   1.000
_cell.angle_alpha   90.00
_cell.angle_beta   90.00
_cell.angle_gamma   90.00
#
_symmetry.space_group_name_H-M   'P 1'
#
loop_
_entity.id
_entity.type
_entity.pdbx_description
1 polymer ?
#
loop_
_entity_poly.entity_id
_entity_poly.type
_entity_poly.pdbx_seq_one_letter_code
_entity_poly.pdbx_strand_id
1 'polypeptide(L)'
;MRIGLLVGGLVIALIAGFALGKATTTAGTGSPGAVTPTFNEASPHAHPATGTTGGEIGGLAISASGYTLVPQQTAMKAGTQDFRFVITGPDRKPVTTFTVVHEKLLHLVVVRRDLSGYQHLHPTMAADGTWSVPVALAPGMWRAVADFTATDAAGAQTAVALGTDLSVAGAYQPAALPQAARTATVGGHTVTFEGTPQIGATSPILFRVLANGTPATLQPYLGSYGHLVVFRDLDLAYVHTHPDAQLANGGVKFWATAPSSGTYRMFFDFQVDGKVHTATFTLVV
;
A
#
# COMPACT_ATOMS: atom_id res chain seq x y z
N MET A 1 46.95 -23.14 -16.82
CA MET A 1 47.30 -21.85 -16.19
C MET A 1 46.81 -20.71 -17.07
N ARG A 2 45.54 -20.27 -16.90
CA ARG A 2 44.89 -19.16 -17.65
C ARG A 2 43.52 -18.79 -17.03
N ILE A 3 43.48 -18.54 -15.71
CA ILE A 3 42.27 -18.08 -15.00
C ILE A 3 42.53 -16.82 -14.13
N GLY A 4 43.78 -16.36 -13.99
CA GLY A 4 44.14 -15.23 -13.13
C GLY A 4 43.98 -13.82 -13.74
N LEU A 5 43.61 -13.67 -15.02
CA LEU A 5 43.65 -12.38 -15.71
C LEU A 5 42.27 -11.73 -15.95
N LEU A 6 41.16 -12.42 -15.69
CA LEU A 6 39.81 -11.86 -15.88
C LEU A 6 39.21 -11.26 -14.61
N VAL A 7 39.74 -11.57 -13.42
CA VAL A 7 39.24 -11.03 -12.14
C VAL A 7 39.89 -9.68 -11.78
N GLY A 8 41.10 -9.39 -12.29
CA GLY A 8 41.79 -8.12 -12.03
C GLY A 8 41.23 -6.90 -12.77
N GLY A 9 40.59 -7.09 -13.93
CA GLY A 9 40.04 -6.00 -14.73
C GLY A 9 38.72 -5.42 -14.17
N LEU A 10 37.92 -6.23 -13.49
CA LEU A 10 36.60 -5.80 -12.98
C LEU A 10 36.69 -4.99 -11.68
N VAL A 11 37.76 -5.16 -10.90
CA VAL A 11 37.96 -4.42 -9.63
C VAL A 11 38.47 -3.00 -9.86
N ILE A 12 39.22 -2.73 -10.94
CA ILE A 12 39.75 -1.39 -11.23
C ILE A 12 38.66 -0.46 -11.79
N ALA A 13 37.64 -0.99 -12.48
CA ALA A 13 36.53 -0.19 -13.00
C ALA A 13 35.53 0.27 -11.91
N LEU A 14 35.43 -0.44 -10.79
CA LEU A 14 34.52 -0.09 -9.68
C LEU A 14 35.14 0.90 -8.67
N ILE A 15 36.46 1.07 -8.65
CA ILE A 15 37.13 2.03 -7.75
C ILE A 15 37.29 3.42 -8.41
N ALA A 16 37.31 3.51 -9.75
CA ALA A 16 37.41 4.78 -10.46
C ALA A 16 36.10 5.60 -10.51
N GLY A 17 34.94 4.99 -10.26
CA GLY A 17 33.64 5.67 -10.20
C GLY A 17 33.34 6.37 -8.86
N PHE A 18 34.14 6.11 -7.81
CA PHE A 18 33.92 6.66 -6.47
C PHE A 18 34.78 7.91 -6.18
N ALA A 19 35.58 8.38 -7.14
CA ALA A 19 36.53 9.48 -6.94
C ALA A 19 36.20 10.78 -7.71
N LEU A 20 35.14 10.84 -8.53
CA LEU A 20 34.70 12.07 -9.20
C LEU A 20 33.33 12.53 -8.69
N GLY A 21 33.30 12.99 -7.44
CA GLY A 21 32.13 13.65 -6.85
C GLY A 21 32.46 14.54 -5.64
N LYS A 22 33.74 14.74 -5.33
CA LYS A 22 34.21 15.63 -4.25
C LYS A 22 35.02 16.79 -4.84
N ALA A 23 34.36 17.72 -5.50
CA ALA A 23 34.88 19.07 -5.69
C ALA A 23 33.76 19.98 -6.18
N THR A 24 33.10 20.68 -5.25
CA THR A 24 32.65 22.08 -5.33
C THR A 24 31.53 22.29 -4.31
N THR A 25 31.83 23.01 -3.22
CA THR A 25 31.10 24.23 -2.82
C THR A 25 31.65 24.72 -1.48
N THR A 26 31.90 26.01 -1.48
CA THR A 26 32.51 26.86 -0.46
C THR A 26 31.66 26.96 0.81
N ALA A 27 32.33 26.93 1.97
CA ALA A 27 31.74 27.21 3.27
C ALA A 27 31.27 28.67 3.39
N GLY A 28 29.98 28.86 3.67
CA GLY A 28 29.39 30.10 4.15
C GLY A 28 28.88 29.89 5.57
N THR A 29 29.43 30.63 6.52
CA THR A 29 29.00 30.66 7.92
C THR A 29 27.67 31.39 8.05
N GLY A 30 26.58 30.66 8.32
CA GLY A 30 25.28 31.19 8.70
C GLY A 30 24.69 30.39 9.86
N SER A 31 24.19 31.08 10.87
CA SER A 31 23.62 30.52 12.11
C SER A 31 22.54 29.46 11.87
N PRO A 32 22.38 28.46 12.76
CA PRO A 32 21.36 27.43 12.61
C PRO A 32 19.96 28.00 12.90
N GLY A 33 19.25 28.40 11.84
CA GLY A 33 17.80 28.52 11.88
C GLY A 33 17.17 27.13 11.93
N ALA A 34 16.16 26.96 12.77
CA ALA A 34 15.39 25.72 12.85
C ALA A 34 14.81 25.36 11.48
N VAL A 35 15.38 24.34 10.83
CA VAL A 35 14.82 23.73 9.63
C VAL A 35 13.82 22.70 10.11
N THR A 36 12.54 23.06 10.14
CA THR A 36 11.46 22.08 10.21
C THR A 36 11.55 21.25 8.92
N PRO A 37 11.78 19.92 8.97
CA PRO A 37 11.72 19.11 7.76
C PRO A 37 10.31 19.19 7.20
N THR A 38 10.18 19.83 6.03
CA THR A 38 8.97 19.78 5.22
C THR A 38 8.91 18.40 4.59
N PHE A 39 8.10 17.51 5.16
CA PHE A 39 7.78 16.22 4.54
C PHE A 39 6.85 16.48 3.35
N ASN A 40 7.24 16.00 2.16
CA ASN A 40 6.36 15.99 1.01
C ASN A 40 5.47 14.74 1.09
N GLU A 41 4.26 14.88 1.65
CA GLU A 41 3.26 13.82 1.75
C GLU A 41 2.76 13.31 0.38
N ALA A 42 3.13 13.99 -0.72
CA ALA A 42 2.81 13.57 -2.09
C ALA A 42 3.84 12.58 -2.69
N SER A 43 4.92 12.25 -1.99
CA SER A 43 5.88 11.26 -2.46
C SER A 43 5.32 9.85 -2.22
N PRO A 44 5.11 9.03 -3.27
CA PRO A 44 4.80 7.62 -3.08
C PRO A 44 5.94 6.99 -2.29
N HIS A 45 5.65 6.35 -1.16
CA HIS A 45 6.62 5.46 -0.54
C HIS A 45 6.59 4.18 -1.38
N ALA A 46 7.69 3.94 -2.09
CA ALA A 46 7.90 2.72 -2.85
C ALA A 46 8.78 1.79 -2.02
N HIS A 47 8.36 0.56 -1.87
CA HIS A 47 9.16 -0.46 -1.22
C HIS A 47 10.37 -0.81 -2.11
N PRO A 48 11.61 -0.85 -1.57
CA PRO A 48 12.79 -1.08 -2.37
C PRO A 48 12.85 -2.52 -2.89
N ALA A 49 12.80 -2.68 -4.21
CA ALA A 49 13.06 -3.94 -4.88
C ALA A 49 14.57 -4.24 -4.88
N THR A 50 14.95 -5.43 -4.40
CA THR A 50 16.14 -6.10 -4.93
C THR A 50 15.82 -6.64 -6.32
N GLY A 51 15.80 -5.75 -7.33
CA GLY A 51 15.87 -6.11 -8.75
C GLY A 51 14.55 -6.15 -9.54
N THR A 52 14.56 -5.42 -10.66
CA THR A 52 13.60 -5.36 -11.78
C THR A 52 12.35 -4.48 -11.60
N THR A 53 12.12 -3.64 -12.62
CA THR A 53 11.08 -2.63 -12.77
C THR A 53 9.67 -3.24 -12.82
N GLY A 54 8.94 -3.10 -11.72
CA GLY A 54 7.52 -3.38 -11.57
C GLY A 54 7.07 -2.83 -10.21
N GLY A 55 5.89 -2.23 -10.12
CA GLY A 55 5.34 -1.82 -8.81
C GLY A 55 5.32 -3.02 -7.87
N GLU A 56 5.70 -2.83 -6.61
CA GLU A 56 5.86 -3.94 -5.67
C GLU A 56 4.55 -4.72 -5.52
N ILE A 57 4.65 -6.06 -5.53
CA ILE A 57 3.57 -6.95 -5.11
C ILE A 57 3.75 -7.20 -3.60
N GLY A 58 2.96 -6.49 -2.79
CA GLY A 58 2.96 -6.64 -1.35
C GLY A 58 1.99 -7.72 -0.85
N GLY A 59 2.00 -7.96 0.46
CA GLY A 59 0.90 -8.67 1.16
C GLY A 59 0.77 -10.16 0.87
N LEU A 60 1.69 -10.78 0.12
CA LEU A 60 1.70 -12.23 -0.13
C LEU A 60 2.42 -13.03 0.95
N ALA A 61 3.37 -12.42 1.65
CA ALA A 61 4.23 -13.07 2.63
C ALA A 61 3.98 -12.50 4.03
N ILE A 62 4.02 -13.38 5.04
CA ILE A 62 3.92 -13.00 6.45
C ILE A 62 5.18 -12.29 6.98
N SER A 63 6.31 -12.47 6.28
CA SER A 63 7.59 -11.85 6.57
C SER A 63 8.26 -11.31 5.32
N ALA A 64 8.81 -10.10 5.40
CA ALA A 64 9.59 -9.45 4.35
C ALA A 64 10.53 -8.42 4.97
N SER A 65 11.69 -8.20 4.35
CA SER A 65 12.68 -7.20 4.81
C SER A 65 13.09 -7.32 6.29
N GLY A 66 13.06 -8.55 6.84
CA GLY A 66 13.34 -8.83 8.25
C GLY A 66 12.18 -8.54 9.22
N TYR A 67 11.07 -8.00 8.74
CA TYR A 67 9.85 -7.81 9.53
C TYR A 67 8.93 -9.02 9.42
N THR A 68 8.11 -9.27 10.45
CA THR A 68 7.10 -10.34 10.46
C THR A 68 5.81 -9.88 11.13
N LEU A 69 4.68 -10.18 10.50
CA LEU A 69 3.34 -9.99 11.06
C LEU A 69 3.00 -11.19 11.96
N VAL A 70 2.79 -10.95 13.24
CA VAL A 70 2.50 -11.99 14.25
C VAL A 70 1.07 -11.81 14.76
N PRO A 71 0.06 -12.43 14.13
CA PRO A 71 -1.31 -12.41 14.64
C PRO A 71 -1.43 -13.20 15.94
N GLN A 72 -2.20 -12.70 16.90
CA GLN A 72 -2.50 -13.43 18.14
C GLN A 72 -3.35 -14.68 17.85
N GLN A 73 -4.23 -14.59 16.86
CA GLN A 73 -5.06 -15.68 16.37
C GLN A 73 -5.38 -15.50 14.89
N THR A 74 -5.52 -16.61 14.17
CA THR A 74 -5.94 -16.63 12.75
C THR A 74 -7.22 -17.43 12.54
N ALA A 75 -7.69 -18.18 13.54
CA ALA A 75 -9.01 -18.78 13.57
C ALA A 75 -9.99 -17.79 14.20
N MET A 76 -10.87 -17.24 13.37
CA MET A 76 -11.82 -16.17 13.72
C MET A 76 -13.25 -16.69 13.70
N LYS A 77 -14.15 -15.99 14.41
CA LYS A 77 -15.60 -16.22 14.35
C LYS A 77 -16.25 -15.20 13.41
N ALA A 78 -17.40 -15.57 12.85
CA ALA A 78 -18.20 -14.63 12.08
C ALA A 78 -18.75 -13.50 12.98
N GLY A 79 -18.99 -12.33 12.38
CA GLY A 79 -19.36 -11.10 13.07
C GLY A 79 -18.16 -10.18 13.35
N THR A 80 -18.37 -9.15 14.16
CA THR A 80 -17.30 -8.23 14.58
C THR A 80 -16.42 -8.91 15.62
N GLN A 81 -15.13 -8.96 15.37
CA GLN A 81 -14.12 -9.52 16.27
C GLN A 81 -12.98 -8.50 16.41
N ASP A 82 -12.30 -8.49 17.54
CA ASP A 82 -11.08 -7.71 17.69
C ASP A 82 -9.91 -8.50 17.10
N PHE A 83 -9.24 -7.95 16.08
CA PHE A 83 -8.05 -8.54 15.49
C PHE A 83 -6.80 -7.90 16.12
N ARG A 84 -5.96 -8.74 16.73
CA ARG A 84 -4.77 -8.34 17.46
C ARG A 84 -3.53 -8.97 16.88
N PHE A 85 -2.47 -8.18 16.75
CA PHE A 85 -1.20 -8.64 16.19
C PHE A 85 -0.04 -7.76 16.66
N VAL A 86 1.18 -8.26 16.47
CA VAL A 86 2.43 -7.52 16.66
C VAL A 86 3.21 -7.56 15.34
N ILE A 87 3.95 -6.49 15.03
CA ILE A 87 5.00 -6.54 14.01
C ILE A 87 6.32 -6.74 14.72
N THR A 88 7.06 -7.81 14.40
CA THR A 88 8.43 -8.00 14.91
C THR A 88 9.44 -7.56 13.88
N GLY A 89 10.52 -6.91 14.30
CA GLY A 89 11.59 -6.44 13.43
C GLY A 89 12.69 -7.49 13.18
N PRO A 90 13.77 -7.10 12.46
CA PRO A 90 14.90 -7.99 12.16
C PRO A 90 15.60 -8.57 13.41
N ASP A 91 15.49 -7.90 14.55
CA ASP A 91 16.01 -8.35 15.85
C ASP A 91 15.04 -9.29 16.61
N ARG A 92 13.90 -9.62 15.99
CA ARG A 92 12.79 -10.45 16.51
C ARG A 92 12.07 -9.84 17.72
N LYS A 93 12.21 -8.53 17.96
CA LYS A 93 11.46 -7.81 19.00
C LYS A 93 10.26 -7.07 18.40
N PRO A 94 9.22 -6.77 19.19
CA PRO A 94 8.13 -5.89 18.76
C PRO A 94 8.68 -4.54 18.26
N VAL A 95 8.23 -4.13 17.09
CA VAL A 95 8.48 -2.78 16.56
C VAL A 95 7.49 -1.84 17.21
N THR A 96 7.98 -0.71 17.72
CA THR A 96 7.15 0.34 18.35
C THR A 96 7.39 1.72 17.72
N THR A 97 8.22 1.81 16.68
CA THR A 97 8.55 3.06 16.00
C THR A 97 8.18 2.95 14.52
N PHE A 98 7.16 3.71 14.13
CA PHE A 98 6.60 3.73 12.78
C PHE A 98 6.54 5.16 12.27
N THR A 99 6.55 5.31 10.96
CA THR A 99 6.36 6.60 10.29
C THR A 99 4.88 6.82 10.03
N VAL A 100 4.41 8.04 10.29
CA VAL A 100 3.07 8.45 9.88
C VAL A 100 3.05 8.63 8.37
N VAL A 101 2.19 7.88 7.71
CA VAL A 101 1.91 7.92 6.28
C VAL A 101 0.40 8.03 6.15
N HIS A 102 -0.09 9.02 5.40
CA HIS A 102 -1.54 9.30 5.30
C HIS A 102 -2.22 9.39 6.67
N GLU A 103 -1.63 10.20 7.57
CA GLU A 103 -2.12 10.44 8.95
C GLU A 103 -2.19 9.19 9.85
N LYS A 104 -1.72 8.03 9.40
CA LYS A 104 -1.75 6.76 10.13
C LYS A 104 -0.37 6.12 10.20
N LEU A 105 -0.15 5.35 11.25
CA LEU A 105 1.10 4.59 11.41
C LEU A 105 1.07 3.25 10.67
N LEU A 106 -0.13 2.73 10.42
CA LEU A 106 -0.35 1.43 9.78
C LEU A 106 -1.75 1.41 9.14
N HIS A 107 -1.79 0.96 7.88
CA HIS A 107 -3.02 0.61 7.18
C HIS A 107 -3.20 -0.90 7.25
N LEU A 108 -4.38 -1.35 7.68
CA LEU A 108 -4.76 -2.76 7.66
C LEU A 108 -5.88 -2.95 6.65
N VAL A 109 -5.58 -3.68 5.58
CA VAL A 109 -6.59 -4.09 4.61
C VAL A 109 -7.00 -5.53 4.88
N VAL A 110 -8.29 -5.76 5.06
CA VAL A 110 -8.85 -7.11 5.27
C VAL A 110 -9.80 -7.43 4.13
N VAL A 111 -9.43 -8.41 3.31
CA VAL A 111 -10.17 -8.77 2.09
C VAL A 111 -10.52 -10.25 2.07
N ARG A 112 -11.72 -10.60 1.65
CA ARG A 112 -12.15 -12.01 1.53
C ARG A 112 -11.48 -12.64 0.32
N ARG A 113 -11.25 -13.96 0.36
CA ARG A 113 -10.51 -14.68 -0.69
C ARG A 113 -11.15 -14.60 -2.09
N ASP A 114 -12.47 -14.43 -2.14
CA ASP A 114 -13.26 -14.22 -3.34
C ASP A 114 -13.49 -12.73 -3.68
N LEU A 115 -12.79 -11.83 -2.99
CA LEU A 115 -12.83 -10.37 -3.19
C LEU A 115 -14.23 -9.74 -2.99
N SER A 116 -15.16 -10.49 -2.38
CA SER A 116 -16.54 -10.05 -2.15
C SER A 116 -16.72 -9.28 -0.83
N GLY A 117 -15.69 -9.23 0.01
CA GLY A 117 -15.66 -8.49 1.26
C GLY A 117 -14.33 -7.75 1.40
N TYR A 118 -14.38 -6.49 1.84
CA TYR A 118 -13.23 -5.59 1.94
C TYR A 118 -13.42 -4.63 3.11
N GLN A 119 -12.34 -4.36 3.82
CA GLN A 119 -12.26 -3.35 4.87
C GLN A 119 -10.89 -2.68 4.78
N HIS A 120 -10.88 -1.34 4.83
CA HIS A 120 -9.68 -0.53 4.98
C HIS A 120 -9.70 0.08 6.39
N LEU A 121 -8.80 -0.37 7.24
CA LEU A 121 -8.84 -0.11 8.67
C LEU A 121 -7.53 0.51 9.14
N HIS A 122 -7.58 1.19 10.27
CA HIS A 122 -6.42 1.86 10.87
C HIS A 122 -6.30 1.42 12.33
N PRO A 123 -5.55 0.35 12.61
CA PRO A 123 -5.38 -0.16 13.96
C PRO A 123 -4.67 0.85 14.87
N THR A 124 -4.89 0.71 16.17
CA THR A 124 -4.16 1.49 17.20
C THR A 124 -3.14 0.59 17.88
N MET A 125 -1.95 1.14 18.17
CA MET A 125 -0.87 0.42 18.84
C MET A 125 -0.83 0.76 20.33
N ALA A 126 -0.74 -0.26 21.18
CA ALA A 126 -0.41 -0.13 22.60
C ALA A 126 1.10 0.08 22.80
N ALA A 127 1.50 0.48 24.01
CA ALA A 127 2.92 0.76 24.32
C ALA A 127 3.86 -0.45 24.19
N ASP A 128 3.31 -1.67 24.21
CA ASP A 128 4.06 -2.92 24.05
C ASP A 128 4.22 -3.36 22.58
N GLY A 129 3.70 -2.57 21.62
CA GLY A 129 3.73 -2.88 20.19
C GLY A 129 2.55 -3.72 19.70
N THR A 130 1.57 -4.04 20.56
CA THR A 130 0.35 -4.74 20.16
C THR A 130 -0.59 -3.80 19.43
N TRP A 131 -0.95 -4.16 18.21
CA TRP A 131 -1.99 -3.51 17.41
C TRP A 131 -3.34 -4.17 17.66
N SER A 132 -4.42 -3.38 17.67
CA SER A 132 -5.80 -3.87 17.77
C SER A 132 -6.75 -3.09 16.87
N VAL A 133 -7.72 -3.79 16.27
CA VAL A 133 -8.78 -3.19 15.47
C VAL A 133 -10.01 -4.11 15.37
N PRO A 134 -11.23 -3.58 15.45
CA PRO A 134 -12.43 -4.38 15.15
C PRO A 134 -12.49 -4.70 13.64
N VAL A 135 -12.63 -5.98 13.32
CA VAL A 135 -12.85 -6.51 11.96
C VAL A 135 -14.22 -7.17 11.89
N ALA A 136 -15.02 -6.84 10.88
CA ALA A 136 -16.28 -7.51 10.60
C ALA A 136 -16.07 -8.65 9.60
N LEU A 137 -16.27 -9.90 10.03
CA LEU A 137 -15.93 -11.07 9.22
C LEU A 137 -17.17 -11.93 8.93
N ALA A 138 -17.38 -12.28 7.67
CA ALA A 138 -18.32 -13.33 7.27
C ALA A 138 -17.58 -14.68 7.16
N PRO A 139 -18.28 -15.83 7.20
CA PRO A 139 -17.66 -17.14 6.97
C PRO A 139 -16.82 -17.19 5.69
N GLY A 140 -15.69 -17.90 5.72
CA GLY A 140 -14.75 -18.03 4.59
C GLY A 140 -13.32 -17.68 4.97
N MET A 141 -12.45 -17.68 3.96
CA MET A 141 -11.05 -17.25 4.13
C MET A 141 -10.91 -15.77 3.80
N TRP A 142 -10.12 -15.07 4.62
CA TRP A 142 -9.77 -13.67 4.45
C TRP A 142 -8.26 -13.53 4.46
N ARG A 143 -7.75 -12.51 3.79
CA ARG A 143 -6.37 -12.05 3.88
C ARG A 143 -6.36 -10.71 4.59
N ALA A 144 -5.55 -10.61 5.63
CA ALA A 144 -5.21 -9.35 6.27
C ALA A 144 -3.82 -8.93 5.77
N VAL A 145 -3.72 -7.70 5.26
CA VAL A 145 -2.48 -7.07 4.82
C VAL A 145 -2.20 -5.88 5.71
N ALA A 146 -1.07 -5.91 6.42
CA ALA A 146 -0.55 -4.79 7.21
C ALA A 146 0.48 -4.05 6.35
N ASP A 147 0.16 -2.82 5.98
CA ASP A 147 0.99 -1.91 5.21
C ASP A 147 1.46 -0.76 6.13
N PHE A 148 2.78 -0.64 6.28
CA PHE A 148 3.40 0.29 7.21
C PHE A 148 4.80 0.70 6.76
N THR A 149 5.29 1.79 7.33
CA THR A 149 6.70 2.17 7.25
C THR A 149 7.31 2.12 8.65
N ALA A 150 8.27 1.23 8.86
CA ALA A 150 9.04 1.14 10.10
C ALA A 150 10.25 2.07 10.05
N THR A 151 10.60 2.67 11.19
CA THR A 151 11.81 3.49 11.33
C THR A 151 12.76 2.83 12.33
N ASP A 152 13.99 2.56 11.90
CA ASP A 152 15.00 1.96 12.78
C ASP A 152 15.66 3.00 13.71
N ALA A 153 16.55 2.53 14.60
CA ALA A 153 17.25 3.39 15.55
C ALA A 153 18.20 4.41 14.90
N ALA A 154 18.62 4.17 13.65
CA ALA A 154 19.42 5.11 12.87
C ALA A 154 18.55 6.10 12.07
N GLY A 155 17.22 5.98 12.14
CA GLY A 155 16.26 6.80 11.41
C GLY A 155 15.99 6.34 9.99
N ALA A 156 16.52 5.18 9.56
CA ALA A 156 16.24 4.64 8.25
C ALA A 156 14.82 4.07 8.19
N GLN A 157 14.11 4.42 7.12
CA GLN A 157 12.73 4.02 6.89
C GLN A 157 12.65 2.83 5.95
N THR A 158 11.85 1.83 6.32
CA THR A 158 11.54 0.68 5.49
C THR A 158 10.04 0.54 5.37
N ALA A 159 9.51 0.80 4.17
CA ALA A 159 8.12 0.47 3.85
C ALA A 159 8.00 -1.06 3.73
N VAL A 160 6.95 -1.67 4.28
CA VAL A 160 6.67 -3.12 4.16
C VAL A 160 5.17 -3.39 4.12
N ALA A 161 4.73 -4.28 3.22
CA ALA A 161 3.38 -4.84 3.20
C ALA A 161 3.40 -6.35 3.50
N LEU A 162 2.90 -6.74 4.68
CA LEU A 162 2.91 -8.13 5.17
C LEU A 162 1.49 -8.72 5.18
N GLY A 163 1.36 -9.98 4.78
CA GLY A 163 0.07 -10.67 4.68
C GLY A 163 -0.05 -11.90 5.56
N THR A 164 -1.24 -12.12 6.11
CA THR A 164 -1.63 -13.39 6.75
C THR A 164 -3.07 -13.74 6.43
N ASP A 165 -3.40 -15.04 6.50
CA ASP A 165 -4.76 -15.50 6.26
C ASP A 165 -5.51 -15.66 7.59
N LEU A 166 -6.78 -15.25 7.58
CA LEU A 166 -7.74 -15.45 8.66
C LEU A 166 -8.81 -16.44 8.16
N SER A 167 -9.03 -17.50 8.94
CA SER A 167 -10.05 -18.51 8.67
C SER A 167 -11.29 -18.24 9.53
N VAL A 168 -12.45 -18.13 8.90
CA VAL A 168 -13.72 -17.86 9.59
C VAL A 168 -14.65 -19.04 9.39
N ALA A 169 -14.94 -19.76 10.47
CA ALA A 169 -15.82 -20.92 10.42
C ALA A 169 -17.25 -20.54 10.03
N GLY A 170 -17.93 -21.41 9.27
CA GLY A 170 -19.33 -21.28 8.90
C GLY A 170 -19.59 -21.67 7.44
N ALA A 171 -20.83 -21.45 7.00
CA ALA A 171 -21.23 -21.72 5.62
C ALA A 171 -20.60 -20.69 4.68
N TYR A 172 -19.58 -21.11 3.93
CA TYR A 172 -18.93 -20.30 2.92
C TYR A 172 -19.39 -20.73 1.51
N GLN A 173 -19.98 -19.78 0.78
CA GLN A 173 -20.23 -19.90 -0.66
C GLN A 173 -19.36 -18.83 -1.36
N PRO A 174 -18.33 -19.22 -2.13
CA PRO A 174 -17.51 -18.29 -2.90
C PRO A 174 -18.34 -17.53 -3.94
N ALA A 175 -18.13 -16.21 -4.03
CA ALA A 175 -18.71 -15.40 -5.09
C ALA A 175 -17.77 -15.32 -6.30
N ALA A 176 -18.31 -15.34 -7.52
CA ALA A 176 -17.54 -14.97 -8.69
C ALA A 176 -17.31 -13.45 -8.73
N LEU A 177 -16.17 -13.02 -9.27
CA LEU A 177 -15.92 -11.61 -9.52
C LEU A 177 -16.97 -11.02 -10.49
N PRO A 178 -17.49 -9.81 -10.24
CA PRO A 178 -18.31 -9.11 -11.23
C PRO A 178 -17.54 -8.90 -12.53
N GLN A 179 -18.24 -8.84 -13.66
CA GLN A 179 -17.64 -8.51 -14.95
C GLN A 179 -16.89 -7.18 -14.89
N ALA A 180 -15.80 -7.07 -15.67
CA ALA A 180 -15.06 -5.83 -15.78
C ALA A 180 -15.94 -4.67 -16.26
N ALA A 181 -15.87 -3.56 -15.55
CA ALA A 181 -16.67 -2.38 -15.81
C ALA A 181 -15.88 -1.12 -15.44
N ARG A 182 -16.11 -0.03 -16.19
CA ARG A 182 -15.48 1.29 -15.97
C ARG A 182 -16.32 2.21 -15.08
N THR A 183 -17.48 1.75 -14.65
CA THR A 183 -18.46 2.51 -13.88
C THR A 183 -18.94 1.66 -12.71
N ALA A 184 -19.03 2.26 -11.54
CA ALA A 184 -19.61 1.67 -10.34
C ALA A 184 -20.53 2.69 -9.67
N THR A 185 -21.52 2.19 -8.93
CA THR A 185 -22.43 3.01 -8.13
C THR A 185 -22.30 2.64 -6.66
N VAL A 186 -22.13 3.63 -5.79
CA VAL A 186 -22.02 3.42 -4.34
C VAL A 186 -22.59 4.61 -3.58
N GLY A 187 -23.52 4.36 -2.65
CA GLY A 187 -24.06 5.41 -1.78
C GLY A 187 -24.66 6.61 -2.54
N GLY A 188 -25.30 6.38 -3.69
CA GLY A 188 -25.87 7.45 -4.53
C GLY A 188 -24.88 8.15 -5.48
N HIS A 189 -23.60 7.77 -5.44
CA HIS A 189 -22.56 8.29 -6.32
C HIS A 189 -22.33 7.37 -7.51
N THR A 190 -22.11 7.96 -8.68
CA THR A 190 -21.59 7.25 -9.86
C THR A 190 -20.10 7.54 -9.96
N VAL A 191 -19.28 6.50 -9.90
CA VAL A 191 -17.83 6.60 -10.00
C VAL A 191 -17.38 5.97 -11.30
N THR A 192 -16.57 6.69 -12.07
CA THR A 192 -15.95 6.19 -13.29
C THR A 192 -14.44 6.23 -13.17
N PHE A 193 -13.74 5.37 -13.91
CA PHE A 193 -12.30 5.49 -14.07
C PHE A 193 -11.84 5.42 -15.52
N GLU A 194 -10.82 6.21 -15.83
CA GLU A 194 -10.14 6.29 -17.12
C GLU A 194 -8.69 5.81 -16.98
N GLY A 195 -8.09 5.37 -18.09
CA GLY A 195 -6.72 4.83 -18.13
C GLY A 195 -6.67 3.31 -18.01
N THR A 196 -5.68 2.67 -18.63
CA THR A 196 -5.51 1.20 -18.59
C THR A 196 -4.13 0.90 -18.00
N PRO A 197 -4.07 0.24 -16.83
CA PRO A 197 -2.81 -0.21 -16.25
C PRO A 197 -1.96 -0.97 -17.26
N GLN A 198 -0.68 -0.63 -17.34
CA GLN A 198 0.27 -1.31 -18.21
C GLN A 198 1.09 -2.33 -17.42
N ILE A 199 1.40 -3.46 -18.06
CA ILE A 199 2.24 -4.49 -17.46
C ILE A 199 3.67 -3.97 -17.38
N GLY A 200 4.26 -3.99 -16.18
CA GLY A 200 5.66 -3.59 -15.96
C GLY A 200 5.95 -2.10 -16.13
N ALA A 201 4.93 -1.27 -16.40
CA ALA A 201 5.08 0.17 -16.56
C ALA A 201 4.04 0.95 -15.73
N THR A 202 4.52 1.99 -15.05
CA THR A 202 3.66 2.91 -14.30
C THR A 202 2.82 3.73 -15.27
N SER A 203 1.51 3.74 -15.05
CA SER A 203 0.54 4.43 -15.90
C SER A 203 -0.56 5.09 -15.06
N PRO A 204 -1.16 6.20 -15.52
CA PRO A 204 -2.16 6.91 -14.75
C PRO A 204 -3.52 6.21 -14.81
N ILE A 205 -4.23 6.22 -13.68
CA ILE A 205 -5.66 5.88 -13.57
C ILE A 205 -6.38 7.10 -12.98
N LEU A 206 -7.39 7.62 -13.67
CA LEU A 206 -8.13 8.80 -13.24
C LEU A 206 -9.54 8.42 -12.82
N PHE A 207 -9.88 8.63 -11.54
CA PHE A 207 -11.23 8.43 -11.02
C PHE A 207 -12.02 9.74 -11.03
N ARG A 208 -13.29 9.67 -11.40
CA ARG A 208 -14.25 10.77 -11.30
C ARG A 208 -15.47 10.33 -10.51
N VAL A 209 -15.95 11.20 -9.65
CA VAL A 209 -17.12 10.95 -8.81
C VAL A 209 -18.21 11.94 -9.18
N LEU A 210 -19.39 11.43 -9.50
CA LEU A 210 -20.60 12.21 -9.71
C LEU A 210 -21.60 11.96 -8.58
N ALA A 211 -22.24 13.03 -8.11
CA ALA A 211 -23.42 12.98 -7.25
C ALA A 211 -24.61 13.50 -8.07
N ASN A 212 -25.65 12.69 -8.26
CA ASN A 212 -26.83 13.07 -9.06
C ASN A 212 -26.51 13.62 -10.47
N GLY A 213 -25.48 13.07 -11.11
CA GLY A 213 -25.07 13.44 -12.49
C GLY A 213 -24.15 14.66 -12.59
N THR A 214 -23.85 15.35 -11.49
CA THR A 214 -22.88 16.47 -11.46
C THR A 214 -21.61 16.08 -10.71
N PRO A 215 -20.45 16.70 -11.00
CA PRO A 215 -19.21 16.43 -10.26
C PRO A 215 -19.39 16.62 -8.76
N ALA A 216 -19.03 15.61 -7.97
CA ALA A 216 -19.08 15.68 -6.51
C ALA A 216 -17.93 16.55 -5.97
N THR A 217 -18.17 17.22 -4.85
CA THR A 217 -17.12 17.92 -4.11
C THR A 217 -16.41 16.94 -3.18
N LEU A 218 -15.23 16.50 -3.59
CA LEU A 218 -14.41 15.58 -2.79
C LEU A 218 -13.74 16.30 -1.61
N GLN A 219 -13.65 15.61 -0.50
CA GLN A 219 -12.92 16.04 0.69
C GLN A 219 -11.68 15.16 0.89
N PRO A 220 -10.58 15.72 1.41
CA PRO A 220 -9.48 14.89 1.87
C PRO A 220 -9.93 13.94 2.98
N TYR A 221 -9.45 12.71 2.90
CA TYR A 221 -9.59 11.67 3.92
C TYR A 221 -8.21 11.02 4.09
N LEU A 222 -7.66 11.06 5.31
CA LEU A 222 -6.30 10.56 5.61
C LEU A 222 -5.24 11.26 4.73
N GLY A 223 -5.27 12.60 4.72
CA GLY A 223 -4.30 13.41 3.97
C GLY A 223 -4.40 13.38 2.43
N SER A 224 -5.35 12.66 1.81
CA SER A 224 -5.48 12.61 0.34
C SER A 224 -6.94 12.65 -0.12
N TYR A 225 -7.19 12.96 -1.41
CA TYR A 225 -8.54 12.96 -1.99
C TYR A 225 -9.10 11.55 -2.29
N GLY A 226 -8.32 10.50 -2.00
CA GLY A 226 -8.77 9.13 -2.09
C GLY A 226 -7.64 8.12 -1.92
N HIS A 227 -8.01 6.86 -1.68
CA HIS A 227 -7.07 5.75 -1.55
C HIS A 227 -7.46 4.65 -2.51
N LEU A 228 -6.48 4.07 -3.19
CA LEU A 228 -6.72 2.99 -4.14
C LEU A 228 -5.96 1.75 -3.69
N VAL A 229 -6.72 0.73 -3.31
CA VAL A 229 -6.21 -0.60 -3.05
C VAL A 229 -6.60 -1.51 -4.19
N VAL A 230 -5.64 -2.26 -4.72
CA VAL A 230 -5.83 -3.18 -5.83
C VAL A 230 -5.34 -4.56 -5.43
N PHE A 231 -6.18 -5.56 -5.64
CA PHE A 231 -5.82 -6.96 -5.47
C PHE A 231 -5.86 -7.68 -6.81
N ARG A 232 -4.82 -8.46 -7.12
CA ARG A 232 -4.91 -9.45 -8.21
C ARG A 232 -5.79 -10.61 -7.77
N ASP A 233 -6.65 -11.06 -8.67
CA ASP A 233 -7.47 -12.24 -8.45
C ASP A 233 -6.59 -13.47 -8.16
N LEU A 234 -7.17 -14.43 -7.44
CA LEU A 234 -6.58 -15.70 -7.04
C LEU A 234 -5.45 -15.62 -6.01
N ASP A 235 -4.41 -14.80 -6.18
CA ASP A 235 -3.31 -14.73 -5.22
C ASP A 235 -3.43 -13.60 -4.20
N LEU A 236 -4.28 -12.60 -4.47
CA LEU A 236 -4.42 -11.39 -3.67
C LEU A 236 -3.10 -10.63 -3.53
N ALA A 237 -2.29 -10.61 -4.59
CA ALA A 237 -1.18 -9.68 -4.72
C ALA A 237 -1.70 -8.25 -4.48
N TYR A 238 -1.16 -7.59 -3.46
CA TYR A 238 -1.61 -6.29 -2.99
C TYR A 238 -0.80 -5.18 -3.66
N VAL A 239 -1.52 -4.18 -4.18
CA VAL A 239 -0.95 -2.91 -4.63
C VAL A 239 -1.72 -1.80 -3.96
N HIS A 240 -1.02 -0.95 -3.24
CA HIS A 240 -1.54 0.29 -2.67
C HIS A 240 -0.89 1.46 -3.38
N THR A 241 -1.70 2.41 -3.82
CA THR A 241 -1.19 3.63 -4.42
C THR A 241 -1.99 4.83 -3.95
N HIS A 242 -1.31 5.96 -3.89
CA HIS A 242 -1.86 7.23 -3.48
C HIS A 242 -1.97 8.16 -4.68
N PRO A 243 -2.95 9.07 -4.66
CA PRO A 243 -3.16 9.96 -5.76
C PRO A 243 -2.16 11.11 -5.75
N ASP A 244 -2.09 11.83 -6.86
CA ASP A 244 -1.52 13.17 -6.86
C ASP A 244 -2.20 14.04 -5.78
N ALA A 245 -1.42 14.90 -5.12
CA ALA A 245 -1.93 15.76 -4.04
C ALA A 245 -3.06 16.72 -4.49
N GLN A 246 -3.08 17.08 -5.78
CA GLN A 246 -4.09 17.95 -6.36
C GLN A 246 -5.02 17.17 -7.29
N LEU A 247 -6.30 17.57 -7.29
CA LEU A 247 -7.28 17.04 -8.23
C LEU A 247 -6.96 17.46 -9.67
N ALA A 248 -7.07 16.53 -10.61
CA ALA A 248 -6.92 16.78 -12.04
C ALA A 248 -8.30 17.06 -12.65
N ASN A 249 -8.67 18.35 -12.77
CA ASN A 249 -9.99 18.78 -13.25
C ASN A 249 -11.14 18.08 -12.49
N GLY A 250 -11.06 18.08 -11.16
CA GLY A 250 -12.01 17.41 -10.27
C GLY A 250 -11.89 15.88 -10.19
N GLY A 251 -10.95 15.27 -10.91
CA GLY A 251 -10.67 13.83 -10.82
C GLY A 251 -9.50 13.51 -9.89
N VAL A 252 -9.53 12.32 -9.29
CA VAL A 252 -8.47 11.79 -8.43
C VAL A 252 -7.56 10.90 -9.28
N LYS A 253 -6.30 11.31 -9.47
CA LYS A 253 -5.36 10.63 -10.37
C LYS A 253 -4.36 9.81 -9.57
N PHE A 254 -4.34 8.51 -9.81
CA PHE A 254 -3.38 7.57 -9.26
C PHE A 254 -2.36 7.14 -10.31
N TRP A 255 -1.23 6.63 -9.85
CA TRP A 255 -0.23 5.98 -10.69
C TRP A 255 -0.09 4.53 -10.27
N ALA A 256 -0.30 3.62 -11.21
CA ALA A 256 -0.29 2.19 -10.94
C ALA A 256 0.46 1.42 -12.03
N THR A 257 1.07 0.32 -11.61
CA THR A 257 1.72 -0.66 -12.48
C THR A 257 1.02 -1.98 -12.31
N ALA A 258 0.61 -2.62 -13.41
CA ALA A 258 0.16 -4.00 -13.34
C ALA A 258 1.40 -4.91 -13.30
N PRO A 259 1.55 -5.81 -12.31
CA PRO A 259 2.69 -6.70 -12.26
C PRO A 259 2.66 -7.79 -13.33
N SER A 260 1.47 -8.17 -13.80
CA SER A 260 1.26 -9.17 -14.84
C SER A 260 -0.07 -8.93 -15.56
N SER A 261 -0.34 -9.70 -16.61
CA SER A 261 -1.71 -9.88 -17.08
C SER A 261 -2.55 -10.56 -16.01
N GLY A 262 -3.86 -10.33 -16.01
CA GLY A 262 -4.78 -10.95 -15.06
C GLY A 262 -6.03 -10.13 -14.79
N THR A 263 -6.88 -10.70 -13.93
CA THR A 263 -8.05 -9.98 -13.38
C THR A 263 -7.66 -9.35 -12.06
N TYR A 264 -8.09 -8.11 -11.84
CA TYR A 264 -7.81 -7.33 -10.65
C TYR A 264 -9.12 -6.77 -10.09
N ARG A 265 -9.19 -6.63 -8.77
CA ARG A 265 -10.25 -5.93 -8.05
C ARG A 265 -9.68 -4.67 -7.42
N MET A 266 -10.23 -3.52 -7.81
CA MET A 266 -9.88 -2.22 -7.26
C MET A 266 -10.94 -1.78 -6.25
N PHE A 267 -10.47 -1.18 -5.16
CA PHE A 267 -11.26 -0.58 -4.09
C PHE A 267 -10.80 0.88 -3.96
N PHE A 268 -11.65 1.80 -4.41
CA PHE A 268 -11.39 3.23 -4.37
C PHE A 268 -12.18 3.87 -3.24
N ASP A 269 -11.48 4.27 -2.18
CA ASP A 269 -12.04 5.00 -1.05
C ASP A 269 -12.01 6.51 -1.35
N PHE A 270 -13.16 7.18 -1.19
CA PHE A 270 -13.28 8.63 -1.37
C PHE A 270 -14.27 9.21 -0.35
N GLN A 271 -14.15 10.51 -0.07
CA GLN A 271 -15.03 11.19 0.89
C GLN A 271 -15.85 12.29 0.24
N VAL A 272 -17.17 12.24 0.49
CA VAL A 272 -18.16 13.28 0.14
C VAL A 272 -19.06 13.50 1.34
N ASP A 273 -19.40 14.74 1.65
CA ASP A 273 -20.29 15.11 2.77
C ASP A 273 -19.91 14.48 4.13
N GLY A 274 -18.61 14.39 4.42
CA GLY A 274 -18.08 13.83 5.66
C GLY A 274 -18.19 12.30 5.76
N LYS A 275 -18.57 11.61 4.67
CA LYS A 275 -18.75 10.15 4.63
C LYS A 275 -17.78 9.52 3.63
N VAL A 276 -17.11 8.46 4.09
CA VAL A 276 -16.23 7.65 3.25
C VAL A 276 -17.07 6.62 2.50
N HIS A 277 -16.78 6.47 1.21
CA HIS A 277 -17.42 5.52 0.31
C HIS A 277 -16.34 4.71 -0.41
N THR A 278 -16.60 3.42 -0.65
CA THR A 278 -15.70 2.54 -1.40
C THR A 278 -16.37 2.13 -2.71
N ALA A 279 -15.88 2.66 -3.83
CA ALA A 279 -16.28 2.17 -5.16
C ALA A 279 -15.42 0.96 -5.54
N THR A 280 -16.05 -0.07 -6.12
CA THR A 280 -15.36 -1.32 -6.44
C THR A 280 -15.45 -1.65 -7.92
N PHE A 281 -14.32 -2.05 -8.51
CA PHE A 281 -14.21 -2.31 -9.94
C PHE A 281 -13.48 -3.60 -10.20
N THR A 282 -13.97 -4.38 -11.17
CA THR A 282 -13.17 -5.45 -11.78
C THR A 282 -12.49 -4.91 -13.02
N LEU A 283 -11.21 -5.21 -13.18
CA LEU A 283 -10.40 -4.85 -14.34
C LEU A 283 -9.72 -6.09 -14.88
N VAL A 284 -9.56 -6.17 -16.20
CA VAL A 284 -8.70 -7.16 -16.86
C VAL A 284 -7.56 -6.40 -17.53
N VAL A 285 -6.33 -6.86 -17.28
CA VAL A 285 -5.08 -6.37 -17.89
C VAL A 285 -4.47 -7.46 -18.74
#